data_AF-A0ABD0JR62-F1
#
_entry.id   AF-A0ABD0JR62-F1
#
_cell.length_a   1.000
_cell.length_b   1.000
_cell.length_c   1.000
_cell.angle_alpha   90.00
_cell.angle_beta   90.00
_cell.angle_gamma   90.00
#
_symmetry.space_group_name_H-M   'P 1'
#
loop_
_entity.id
_entity.type
_entity.pdbx_description
1 polymer ?
#
loop_
_entity_poly.entity_id
_entity_poly.type
_entity_poly.pdbx_seq_one_letter_code
_entity_poly.pdbx_strand_id
1 'polypeptide(L)'
;MSHFGFIVVLGVSFLASVPAMDYDVTVDLETGAVEPGGLAEGVEWQVPLSTPSSKSKSNSKCRRQGVLKLTFDGDDLECVDIHLKFENAQRWPFHIRDSLAFEPKGVTDTQDNVVEVTTWNKDISVYRRNSRGVWQLQANATNFLQGTVKMIVANNKFYASNGAKNFSVKRSRMYPINKAAADDSTFNLYLGLNRGAETDWRQGTGLCWVGLSWRDERCGSVNWLKDLE
;
A
#
# COMPACT_ATOMS: atom_id res chain seq x y z
N MET A 1 21.50 -54.96 -11.87
CA MET A 1 20.48 -53.97 -12.28
C MET A 1 20.38 -52.91 -11.20
N SER A 2 20.89 -51.73 -11.51
CA SER A 2 20.89 -50.52 -10.68
C SER A 2 19.47 -49.97 -10.51
N HIS A 3 19.03 -49.73 -9.28
CA HIS A 3 17.86 -48.88 -8.99
C HIS A 3 18.37 -47.56 -8.40
N PHE A 4 18.36 -46.52 -9.22
CA PHE A 4 18.36 -45.12 -8.80
C PHE A 4 16.90 -44.70 -8.59
N GLY A 5 16.61 -43.95 -7.54
CA GLY A 5 15.25 -43.45 -7.28
C GLY A 5 15.17 -42.39 -6.19
N PHE A 6 15.57 -41.17 -6.56
CA PHE A 6 15.14 -39.85 -6.06
C PHE A 6 14.74 -39.68 -4.58
N ILE A 7 15.60 -38.99 -3.82
CA ILE A 7 15.21 -38.26 -2.61
C ILE A 7 14.65 -36.91 -3.08
N VAL A 8 13.34 -36.70 -2.92
CA VAL A 8 12.73 -35.38 -3.06
C VAL A 8 13.05 -34.59 -1.80
N VAL A 9 13.95 -33.61 -1.92
CA VAL A 9 14.21 -32.64 -0.85
C VAL A 9 13.11 -31.59 -0.92
N LEU A 10 12.07 -31.75 -0.09
CA LEU A 10 11.11 -30.69 0.19
C LEU A 10 11.81 -29.61 1.02
N GLY A 11 12.27 -28.56 0.35
CA GLY A 11 12.74 -27.34 1.00
C GLY A 11 11.57 -26.62 1.65
N VAL A 12 11.32 -26.88 2.93
CA VAL A 12 10.37 -26.11 3.73
C VAL A 12 11.05 -24.81 4.14
N SER A 13 10.84 -23.76 3.36
CA SER A 13 11.23 -22.40 3.75
C SER A 13 10.31 -21.92 4.87
N PHE A 14 10.84 -21.87 6.10
CA PHE A 14 10.20 -21.21 7.24
C PHE A 14 10.18 -19.68 7.00
N LEU A 15 9.14 -19.20 6.32
CA LEU A 15 8.76 -17.78 6.40
C LEU A 15 7.74 -17.66 7.53
N ALA A 16 8.04 -16.82 8.52
CA ALA A 16 7.08 -16.41 9.54
C ALA A 16 5.72 -16.14 8.88
N SER A 17 4.72 -16.93 9.30
CA SER A 17 3.41 -17.03 8.68
C SER A 17 2.70 -15.68 8.75
N VAL A 18 2.41 -15.11 7.58
CA VAL A 18 1.36 -14.10 7.46
C VAL A 18 0.05 -14.81 7.87
N PRO A 19 -0.84 -14.20 8.67
CA PRO A 19 -2.11 -14.83 9.00
C PRO A 19 -2.83 -15.25 7.72
N ALA A 20 -3.43 -16.45 7.75
CA ALA A 20 -4.26 -16.99 6.67
C ALA A 20 -5.54 -16.14 6.56
N MET A 21 -5.43 -15.03 5.85
CA MET A 21 -6.56 -14.30 5.28
C MET A 21 -6.61 -14.68 3.80
N ASP A 22 -7.81 -14.85 3.27
CA ASP A 22 -8.01 -14.88 1.83
C ASP A 22 -7.79 -13.46 1.31
N TYR A 23 -6.68 -13.27 0.60
CA TYR A 23 -6.37 -12.02 -0.07
C TYR A 23 -6.91 -12.07 -1.49
N ASP A 24 -7.56 -10.99 -1.92
CA ASP A 24 -8.01 -10.84 -3.30
C ASP A 24 -6.81 -10.78 -4.26
N VAL A 25 -5.71 -10.18 -3.78
CA VAL A 25 -4.43 -10.17 -4.49
C VAL A 25 -3.28 -10.21 -3.51
N THR A 26 -2.27 -11.01 -3.85
CA THR A 26 -0.96 -10.94 -3.20
C THR A 26 0.14 -10.68 -4.21
N VAL A 27 1.17 -9.95 -3.78
CA VAL A 27 2.36 -9.64 -4.58
C VAL A 27 3.59 -9.97 -3.75
N ASP A 28 4.40 -10.90 -4.23
CA ASP A 28 5.73 -11.21 -3.70
C ASP A 28 6.78 -10.40 -4.46
N LEU A 29 7.46 -9.48 -3.76
CA LEU A 29 8.47 -8.58 -4.32
C LEU A 29 9.88 -9.20 -4.32
N GLU A 30 10.06 -10.40 -3.76
CA GLU A 30 11.28 -11.20 -3.87
C GLU A 30 11.25 -11.98 -5.19
N THR A 31 10.18 -12.75 -5.41
CA THR A 31 10.07 -13.63 -6.59
C THR A 31 9.47 -12.89 -7.79
N GLY A 32 8.52 -12.00 -7.54
CA GLY A 32 7.68 -11.37 -8.55
C GLY A 32 6.35 -12.10 -8.78
N ALA A 33 6.04 -13.10 -7.96
CA ALA A 33 4.77 -13.81 -8.05
C ALA A 33 3.59 -12.89 -7.68
N VAL A 34 2.49 -13.06 -8.41
CA VAL A 34 1.21 -12.42 -8.13
C VAL A 34 0.17 -13.52 -8.07
N GLU A 35 -0.52 -13.66 -6.95
CA GLU A 35 -1.53 -14.70 -6.71
C GLU A 35 -2.91 -14.05 -6.50
N PRO A 36 -4.01 -14.63 -7.04
CA PRO A 36 -4.14 -15.98 -7.65
C PRO A 36 -3.73 -16.11 -9.14
N GLY A 37 -2.86 -15.23 -9.65
CA GLY A 37 -2.35 -15.27 -11.04
C GLY A 37 -2.66 -13.99 -11.81
N GLY A 38 -3.31 -13.02 -11.16
CA GLY A 38 -3.68 -11.73 -11.70
C GLY A 38 -4.04 -10.75 -10.59
N LEU A 39 -4.45 -9.55 -10.98
CA LEU A 39 -4.98 -8.56 -10.04
C LEU A 39 -6.49 -8.77 -9.90
N ALA A 40 -7.01 -8.48 -8.71
CA ALA A 40 -8.44 -8.47 -8.43
C ALA A 40 -9.16 -7.29 -9.10
N GLU A 41 -10.49 -7.32 -9.08
CA GLU A 41 -11.31 -6.18 -9.47
C GLU A 41 -10.96 -4.94 -8.61
N GLY A 42 -11.00 -3.77 -9.24
CA GLY A 42 -10.58 -2.52 -8.62
C GLY A 42 -9.07 -2.40 -8.40
N VAL A 43 -8.24 -3.36 -8.85
CA VAL A 43 -6.77 -3.29 -8.70
C VAL A 43 -6.08 -3.35 -10.06
N GLU A 44 -5.23 -2.37 -10.36
CA GLU A 44 -4.54 -2.25 -11.65
C GLU A 44 -3.05 -1.96 -11.48
N TRP A 45 -2.20 -2.49 -12.36
CA TRP A 45 -0.81 -2.06 -12.44
C TRP A 45 -0.73 -0.71 -13.14
N GLN A 46 -0.41 0.34 -12.40
CA GLN A 46 -0.04 1.60 -13.02
C GLN A 46 1.39 1.56 -13.56
N VAL A 47 2.28 0.95 -12.79
CA VAL A 47 3.62 0.63 -13.22
C VAL A 47 3.86 -0.84 -12.91
N PRO A 48 4.02 -1.70 -13.94
CA PRO A 48 4.23 -3.12 -13.73
C PRO A 48 5.43 -3.42 -12.84
N LEU A 49 5.35 -4.54 -12.13
CA LEU A 49 6.42 -5.01 -11.27
C LEU A 49 7.69 -5.25 -12.09
N SER A 50 8.78 -4.64 -11.68
CA SER A 50 10.07 -4.70 -12.37
C SER A 50 11.22 -4.75 -11.37
N THR A 51 12.39 -5.19 -11.82
CA THR A 51 13.62 -5.03 -11.05
C THR A 51 14.18 -3.64 -11.36
N PRO A 52 14.53 -2.81 -10.37
CA PRO A 52 15.14 -1.52 -10.62
C PRO A 52 16.41 -1.66 -11.45
N SER A 53 16.66 -0.70 -12.34
CA SER A 53 17.93 -0.64 -13.07
C SER A 53 19.09 -0.55 -12.06
N SER A 54 20.24 -1.13 -12.42
CA SER A 54 21.43 -1.43 -11.60
C SER A 54 22.01 -0.33 -10.69
N LYS A 55 21.43 0.88 -10.69
CA LYS A 55 21.79 1.98 -9.79
C LYS A 55 21.23 1.81 -8.36
N SER A 56 20.22 0.96 -8.15
CA SER A 56 19.78 0.59 -6.81
C SER A 56 20.72 -0.45 -6.21
N LYS A 57 21.75 0.01 -5.47
CA LYS A 57 22.71 -0.84 -4.73
C LYS A 57 22.10 -1.46 -3.46
N SER A 58 20.83 -1.81 -3.49
CA SER A 58 20.20 -2.48 -2.35
C SER A 58 20.52 -3.96 -2.39
N ASN A 59 21.21 -4.46 -1.36
CA ASN A 59 21.43 -5.89 -1.14
C ASN A 59 20.17 -6.60 -0.61
N SER A 60 19.01 -5.93 -0.62
CA SER A 60 17.73 -6.52 -0.25
C SER A 60 17.33 -7.59 -1.26
N LYS A 61 16.95 -8.78 -0.78
CA LYS A 61 16.29 -9.80 -1.61
C LYS A 61 14.94 -9.29 -2.15
N CYS A 62 14.32 -8.37 -1.43
CA CYS A 62 13.09 -7.68 -1.77
C CYS A 62 13.40 -6.41 -2.55
N ARG A 63 13.72 -6.56 -3.84
CA ARG A 63 14.21 -5.47 -4.70
C ARG A 63 13.22 -5.02 -5.75
N ARG A 64 12.16 -5.78 -6.00
CA ARG A 64 11.20 -5.43 -7.06
C ARG A 64 10.42 -4.17 -6.70
N GLN A 65 10.05 -3.45 -7.75
CA GLN A 65 9.36 -2.17 -7.66
C GLN A 65 8.18 -2.13 -8.62
N GLY A 66 7.09 -1.49 -8.20
CA GLY A 66 5.88 -1.32 -9.00
C GLY A 66 4.96 -0.28 -8.39
N VAL A 67 3.84 -0.01 -9.05
CA VAL A 67 2.79 0.87 -8.53
C VAL A 67 1.45 0.23 -8.84
N LEU A 68 0.68 -0.07 -7.80
CA LEU A 68 -0.71 -0.50 -7.93
C LEU A 68 -1.62 0.72 -7.83
N LYS A 69 -2.66 0.76 -8.66
CA LYS A 69 -3.81 1.65 -8.55
C LYS A 69 -4.96 0.82 -7.95
N LEU A 70 -5.60 1.35 -6.90
CA LEU A 70 -6.79 0.79 -6.28
C LEU A 70 -7.95 1.73 -6.56
N THR A 71 -9.04 1.24 -7.15
CA THR A 71 -10.25 2.01 -7.45
C THR A 71 -11.34 1.63 -6.46
N PHE A 72 -11.89 2.65 -5.81
CA PHE A 72 -12.98 2.54 -4.86
C PHE A 72 -14.22 3.09 -5.53
N ASP A 73 -15.35 2.42 -5.38
CA ASP A 73 -16.65 2.77 -5.96
C ASP A 73 -17.50 3.64 -5.01
N GLY A 74 -16.80 4.43 -4.18
CA GLY A 74 -17.24 5.78 -3.90
C GLY A 74 -18.23 6.03 -2.76
N ASP A 75 -18.66 4.97 -2.08
CA ASP A 75 -19.30 5.11 -0.78
C ASP A 75 -18.25 5.26 0.34
N ASP A 76 -18.56 6.07 1.36
CA ASP A 76 -17.74 6.30 2.58
C ASP A 76 -17.43 5.03 3.41
N LEU A 77 -17.89 3.88 2.90
CA LEU A 77 -18.00 2.63 3.61
C LEU A 77 -17.09 1.55 3.03
N GLU A 78 -16.55 1.75 1.83
CA GLU A 78 -15.55 0.84 1.26
C GLU A 78 -14.18 1.04 1.91
N CYS A 79 -13.55 -0.07 2.29
CA CYS A 79 -12.17 -0.12 2.75
C CYS A 79 -11.43 -1.25 2.08
N VAL A 80 -10.12 -1.04 1.99
CA VAL A 80 -9.15 -2.09 1.69
C VAL A 80 -8.29 -2.35 2.92
N ASP A 81 -8.13 -3.63 3.25
CA ASP A 81 -7.06 -4.12 4.11
C ASP A 81 -5.78 -4.29 3.29
N ILE A 82 -4.69 -3.74 3.78
CA ILE A 82 -3.37 -3.83 3.17
C ILE A 82 -2.41 -4.44 4.18
N HIS A 83 -1.96 -5.64 3.90
CA HIS A 83 -0.97 -6.33 4.70
C HIS A 83 0.39 -6.25 4.02
N LEU A 84 1.39 -5.79 4.75
CA LEU A 84 2.73 -5.54 4.26
C LEU A 84 3.72 -6.34 5.11
N LYS A 85 4.66 -7.02 4.46
CA LYS A 85 5.78 -7.67 5.14
C LYS A 85 7.09 -7.00 4.76
N PHE A 86 7.80 -6.53 5.77
CA PHE A 86 9.09 -5.87 5.63
C PHE A 86 10.22 -6.71 6.23
N GLU A 87 11.34 -6.77 5.52
CA GLU A 87 12.60 -7.28 6.07
C GLU A 87 13.43 -6.15 6.68
N ASN A 88 13.68 -5.09 5.90
CA ASN A 88 14.43 -3.90 6.32
C ASN A 88 13.92 -2.66 5.57
N ALA A 89 12.75 -2.16 5.99
CA ALA A 89 12.09 -1.04 5.34
C ALA A 89 12.98 0.22 5.31
N GLN A 90 13.07 0.84 4.14
CA GLN A 90 13.66 2.16 3.93
C GLN A 90 12.87 2.92 2.88
N ARG A 91 12.50 4.18 3.15
CA ARG A 91 12.02 5.16 2.15
C ARG A 91 10.84 4.69 1.30
N TRP A 92 9.90 3.94 1.88
CA TRP A 92 8.66 3.50 1.23
C TRP A 92 7.63 4.65 1.12
N PRO A 93 7.27 5.09 -0.08
CA PRO A 93 6.28 6.15 -0.27
C PRO A 93 4.91 5.59 -0.63
N PHE A 94 3.85 6.14 -0.05
CA PHE A 94 2.47 5.84 -0.41
C PHE A 94 1.75 7.13 -0.80
N HIS A 95 1.10 7.06 -1.96
CA HIS A 95 0.40 8.18 -2.55
C HIS A 95 -1.08 7.85 -2.64
N ILE A 96 -1.91 8.75 -2.15
CA ILE A 96 -3.32 8.72 -2.51
C ILE A 96 -3.63 10.00 -3.25
N ARG A 97 -3.99 9.83 -4.52
CA ARG A 97 -4.30 10.91 -5.46
C ARG A 97 -5.39 10.42 -6.41
N ASP A 98 -6.22 11.35 -6.85
CA ASP A 98 -7.18 11.17 -7.94
C ASP A 98 -6.51 10.95 -9.32
N SER A 99 -5.24 11.35 -9.46
CA SER A 99 -4.45 11.21 -10.69
C SER A 99 -2.95 11.09 -10.42
N LEU A 100 -2.23 10.48 -11.37
CA LEU A 100 -0.75 10.33 -11.33
C LEU A 100 -0.01 11.46 -12.03
N ALA A 101 -0.71 12.18 -12.91
CA ALA A 101 -0.17 13.34 -13.57
C ALA A 101 -0.35 14.53 -12.63
N PHE A 102 0.77 15.11 -12.21
CA PHE A 102 0.77 16.47 -11.68
C PHE A 102 0.41 17.44 -12.82
N GLU A 103 -0.88 17.53 -13.16
CA GLU A 103 -1.43 18.67 -13.89
C GLU A 103 -2.81 19.02 -13.30
N PRO A 104 -2.96 20.15 -12.62
CA PRO A 104 -4.28 20.68 -12.30
C PRO A 104 -4.88 21.22 -13.60
N LYS A 105 -5.46 20.36 -14.43
CA LYS A 105 -6.18 20.85 -15.61
C LYS A 105 -7.63 21.17 -15.22
N GLY A 106 -7.86 22.44 -14.93
CA GLY A 106 -9.18 23.07 -15.07
C GLY A 106 -9.84 23.61 -13.81
N VAL A 107 -9.21 23.54 -12.64
CA VAL A 107 -9.82 24.06 -11.41
C VAL A 107 -8.89 25.10 -10.79
N THR A 108 -9.38 26.34 -10.74
CA THR A 108 -8.82 27.45 -9.96
C THR A 108 -8.86 27.22 -8.45
N ASP A 109 -9.33 26.05 -8.02
CA ASP A 109 -9.31 25.62 -6.64
C ASP A 109 -8.08 24.74 -6.41
N THR A 110 -7.20 25.25 -5.57
CA THR A 110 -6.15 24.49 -4.92
C THR A 110 -6.73 23.17 -4.42
N GLN A 111 -6.31 22.04 -4.99
CA GLN A 111 -6.75 20.72 -4.53
C GLN A 111 -6.33 20.52 -3.06
N ASP A 112 -7.25 20.87 -2.16
CA ASP A 112 -7.25 20.48 -0.76
C ASP A 112 -7.34 18.95 -0.68
N ASN A 113 -6.62 18.34 0.27
CA ASN A 113 -6.69 16.91 0.61
C ASN A 113 -5.80 15.94 -0.17
N VAL A 114 -4.66 16.38 -0.71
CA VAL A 114 -3.60 15.41 -1.06
C VAL A 114 -3.00 14.87 0.24
N VAL A 115 -3.12 13.56 0.46
CA VAL A 115 -2.51 12.87 1.60
C VAL A 115 -1.35 12.01 1.11
N GLU A 116 -0.17 12.24 1.70
CA GLU A 116 1.03 11.44 1.47
C GLU A 116 1.33 10.67 2.75
N VAL A 117 1.30 9.34 2.68
CA VAL A 117 1.88 8.52 3.74
C VAL A 117 3.30 8.22 3.29
N THR A 118 4.26 8.90 3.89
CA THR A 118 5.66 8.75 3.53
C THR A 118 6.40 8.08 4.66
N THR A 119 7.52 7.47 4.32
CA THR A 119 8.36 6.84 5.31
C THR A 119 9.80 7.25 5.11
N TRP A 120 10.51 7.43 6.21
CA TRP A 120 11.95 7.66 6.19
C TRP A 120 12.59 6.70 7.17
N ASN A 121 13.53 5.89 6.68
CA ASN A 121 14.01 4.70 7.40
C ASN A 121 12.84 3.78 7.78
N LYS A 122 12.54 3.68 9.07
CA LYS A 122 11.48 2.83 9.63
C LYS A 122 10.27 3.63 10.12
N ASP A 123 10.30 4.95 10.00
CA ASP A 123 9.27 5.83 10.52
C ASP A 123 8.16 5.99 9.48
N ILE A 124 6.91 6.01 9.92
CA ILE A 124 5.75 6.33 9.09
C ILE A 124 5.24 7.72 9.45
N SER A 125 4.93 8.51 8.42
CA SER A 125 4.41 9.88 8.56
C SER A 125 3.29 10.10 7.57
N VAL A 126 2.21 10.74 8.02
CA VAL A 126 1.09 11.14 7.18
C VAL A 126 1.09 12.65 7.05
N TYR A 127 1.24 13.15 5.83
CA TYR A 127 1.17 14.57 5.50
C TYR A 127 -0.10 14.87 4.72
N ARG A 128 -0.68 16.05 4.94
CA ARG A 128 -1.77 16.59 4.14
C ARG A 128 -1.38 17.93 3.56
N ARG A 129 -1.72 18.18 2.30
CA ARG A 129 -1.60 19.49 1.69
C ARG A 129 -2.81 20.35 2.05
N ASN A 130 -2.59 21.54 2.59
CA ASN A 130 -3.64 22.50 2.87
C ASN A 130 -4.01 23.34 1.63
N SER A 131 -5.01 24.20 1.78
CA SER A 131 -5.58 25.01 0.69
C SER A 131 -4.61 26.03 0.11
N ARG A 132 -3.50 26.28 0.80
CA ARG A 132 -2.40 27.14 0.34
C ARG A 132 -1.28 26.35 -0.33
N GLY A 133 -1.48 25.06 -0.54
CA GLY A 133 -0.49 24.18 -1.15
C GLY A 133 0.65 23.76 -0.22
N VAL A 134 0.56 24.02 1.10
CA VAL A 134 1.61 23.70 2.08
C VAL A 134 1.38 22.33 2.71
N TRP A 135 2.43 21.52 2.81
CA TRP A 135 2.40 20.22 3.48
C TRP A 135 2.39 20.37 5.00
N GLN A 136 1.44 19.71 5.66
CA GLN A 136 1.27 19.70 7.11
C GLN A 136 1.30 18.26 7.61
N LEU A 137 2.21 17.98 8.56
CA LEU A 137 2.25 16.70 9.26
C LEU A 137 0.94 16.51 10.03
N GLN A 138 0.24 15.41 9.74
CA GLN A 138 -0.99 15.02 10.43
C GLN A 138 -0.71 14.07 11.58
N ALA A 139 0.19 13.10 11.36
CA ALA A 139 0.59 12.15 12.38
C ALA A 139 1.92 11.49 11.98
N ASN A 140 2.71 11.03 12.96
CA ASN A 140 3.92 10.25 12.74
C ASN A 140 4.08 9.13 13.79
N ALA A 141 4.76 8.06 13.43
CA ALA A 141 5.21 7.03 14.36
C ALA A 141 6.61 6.54 13.98
N THR A 142 7.51 6.52 14.96
CA THR A 142 8.90 6.11 14.76
C THR A 142 9.06 4.59 14.85
N ASN A 143 10.02 4.04 14.10
CA ASN A 143 10.33 2.60 14.08
C ASN A 143 9.10 1.72 13.85
N PHE A 144 8.19 2.16 12.97
CA PHE A 144 6.90 1.52 12.72
C PHE A 144 6.98 0.40 11.68
N LEU A 145 7.76 0.56 10.61
CA LEU A 145 7.85 -0.41 9.51
C LEU A 145 8.82 -1.55 9.83
N GLN A 146 8.38 -2.47 10.70
CA GLN A 146 9.15 -3.63 11.09
C GLN A 146 8.25 -4.88 11.05
N GLY A 147 8.78 -5.98 10.52
CA GLY A 147 8.04 -7.23 10.42
C GLY A 147 6.80 -7.07 9.56
N THR A 148 5.62 -7.34 10.13
CA THR A 148 4.34 -7.22 9.44
C THR A 148 3.64 -5.93 9.86
N VAL A 149 3.16 -5.17 8.88
CA VAL A 149 2.29 -4.01 9.08
C VAL A 149 0.94 -4.29 8.44
N LYS A 150 -0.13 -4.10 9.19
CA LYS A 150 -1.51 -4.09 8.69
C LYS A 150 -1.95 -2.65 8.54
N MET A 151 -2.60 -2.31 7.43
CA MET A 151 -3.21 -1.00 7.21
C MET A 151 -4.66 -1.19 6.78
N ILE A 152 -5.53 -0.27 7.19
CA ILE A 152 -6.87 -0.15 6.66
C ILE A 152 -7.01 1.25 6.10
N VAL A 153 -7.48 1.32 4.85
CA VAL A 153 -7.64 2.59 4.13
C VAL A 153 -9.07 2.72 3.64
N ALA A 154 -9.68 3.86 3.97
CA ALA A 154 -11.01 4.28 3.52
C ALA A 154 -10.98 5.77 3.18
N ASN A 155 -11.99 6.29 2.49
CA ASN A 155 -12.01 7.68 2.01
C ASN A 155 -11.83 8.78 3.09
N ASN A 156 -12.16 8.48 4.34
CA ASN A 156 -12.17 9.39 5.47
C ASN A 156 -11.26 8.93 6.64
N LYS A 157 -10.60 7.78 6.49
CA LYS A 157 -9.87 7.14 7.58
C LYS A 157 -8.66 6.36 7.08
N PHE A 158 -7.59 6.47 7.85
CA PHE A 158 -6.40 5.65 7.72
C PHE A 158 -6.08 5.04 9.07
N TYR A 159 -5.81 3.74 9.09
CA TYR A 159 -5.31 3.03 10.25
C TYR A 159 -4.12 2.18 9.84
N ALA A 160 -3.14 2.05 10.73
CA ALA A 160 -2.04 1.11 10.59
C ALA A 160 -1.68 0.51 11.96
N SER A 161 -1.24 -0.75 11.96
CA SER A 161 -0.68 -1.43 13.13
C SER A 161 0.50 -2.30 12.72
N ASN A 162 1.51 -2.40 13.58
CA ASN A 162 2.60 -3.38 13.45
C ASN A 162 2.60 -4.43 14.58
N GLY A 163 1.47 -4.57 15.29
CA GLY A 163 1.31 -5.42 16.47
C GLY A 163 1.85 -4.82 17.77
N ALA A 164 2.91 -4.01 17.71
CA ALA A 164 3.48 -3.32 18.88
C ALA A 164 2.96 -1.87 19.03
N LYS A 165 2.61 -1.23 17.92
CA LYS A 165 2.14 0.15 17.83
C LYS A 165 0.96 0.23 16.90
N ASN A 166 0.02 1.08 17.28
CA ASN A 166 -1.14 1.44 16.47
C ASN A 166 -1.03 2.91 16.06
N PHE A 167 -1.53 3.21 14.86
CA PHE A 167 -1.42 4.49 14.21
C PHE A 167 -2.73 4.77 13.48
N SER A 168 -3.33 5.96 13.65
CA SER A 168 -4.59 6.26 12.97
C SER A 168 -4.78 7.75 12.70
N VAL A 169 -5.47 8.05 11.59
CA VAL A 169 -5.90 9.39 11.20
C VAL A 169 -7.37 9.30 10.78
N LYS A 170 -8.21 10.18 11.32
CA LYS A 170 -9.62 10.31 10.93
C LYS A 170 -9.92 11.75 10.55
N ARG A 171 -10.48 11.98 9.37
CA ARG A 171 -10.88 13.31 8.86
C ARG A 171 -12.17 13.18 8.07
N SER A 172 -12.91 14.28 7.88
CA SER A 172 -14.14 14.25 7.08
C SER A 172 -13.92 13.81 5.64
N ARG A 173 -12.77 14.18 5.03
CA ARG A 173 -12.32 13.70 3.72
C ARG A 173 -10.80 13.61 3.73
N MET A 174 -10.28 12.38 3.74
CA MET A 174 -8.83 12.16 3.58
C MET A 174 -8.45 12.20 2.11
N TYR A 175 -9.31 11.67 1.23
CA TYR A 175 -9.07 11.54 -0.19
C TYR A 175 -10.21 12.20 -0.98
N PRO A 176 -9.91 12.91 -2.09
CA PRO A 176 -10.95 13.51 -2.92
C PRO A 176 -11.71 12.42 -3.68
N ILE A 177 -13.03 12.42 -3.57
CA ILE A 177 -13.93 11.66 -4.43
C ILE A 177 -14.02 12.38 -5.78
N ASN A 178 -13.70 11.71 -6.88
CA ASN A 178 -13.81 12.26 -8.22
C ASN A 178 -15.28 12.33 -8.63
N LYS A 179 -15.96 13.44 -8.33
CA LYS A 179 -17.27 13.77 -8.90
C LYS A 179 -17.15 14.37 -10.31
N ALA A 180 -16.28 13.80 -11.15
CA ALA A 180 -16.04 14.32 -12.48
C ALA A 180 -17.30 14.27 -13.36
N ALA A 181 -18.20 13.33 -13.07
CA ALA A 181 -19.59 13.33 -13.52
C ALA A 181 -20.53 13.33 -12.28
N ALA A 182 -21.77 13.81 -12.44
CA ALA A 182 -22.73 13.97 -11.34
C ALA A 182 -23.11 12.66 -10.62
N ASP A 183 -22.69 11.53 -11.19
CA ASP A 183 -22.92 10.13 -10.84
C ASP A 183 -21.62 9.35 -10.56
N ASP A 184 -20.44 9.94 -10.74
CA ASP A 184 -19.17 9.28 -10.45
C ASP A 184 -18.78 9.54 -8.98
N SER A 185 -18.85 8.50 -8.16
CA SER A 185 -18.40 8.52 -6.77
C SER A 185 -16.99 7.95 -6.62
N THR A 186 -16.32 7.54 -7.69
CA THR A 186 -15.08 6.77 -7.58
C THR A 186 -13.92 7.61 -7.03
N PHE A 187 -12.97 6.94 -6.38
CA PHE A 187 -11.65 7.52 -6.11
C PHE A 187 -10.55 6.48 -6.26
N ASN A 188 -9.35 6.96 -6.59
CA ASN A 188 -8.19 6.10 -6.82
C ASN A 188 -7.15 6.28 -5.71
N LEU A 189 -6.51 5.17 -5.32
CA LEU A 189 -5.34 5.13 -4.44
C LEU A 189 -4.15 4.56 -5.21
N TYR A 190 -2.95 5.08 -5.00
CA TYR A 190 -1.75 4.57 -5.66
C TYR A 190 -0.74 4.00 -4.66
N LEU A 191 -0.74 2.68 -4.53
CA LEU A 191 0.15 1.93 -3.67
C LEU A 191 1.51 1.71 -4.35
N GLY A 192 2.47 2.54 -3.98
CA GLY A 192 3.87 2.39 -4.39
C GLY A 192 4.50 1.15 -3.73
N LEU A 193 5.12 0.29 -4.54
CA LEU A 193 5.82 -0.91 -4.08
C LEU A 193 7.31 -0.67 -4.22
N ASN A 194 8.02 -0.39 -3.12
CA ASN A 194 9.45 0.01 -3.11
C ASN A 194 9.81 1.21 -4.02
N ARG A 195 8.83 2.01 -4.48
CA ARG A 195 9.03 3.22 -5.29
C ARG A 195 7.89 4.20 -5.11
N GLY A 196 8.15 5.47 -5.44
CA GLY A 196 7.17 6.52 -5.61
C GLY A 196 6.13 6.14 -6.66
N ALA A 197 4.88 6.55 -6.42
CA ALA A 197 3.79 6.33 -7.37
C ALA A 197 3.98 7.14 -8.65
N GLU A 198 4.39 8.41 -8.51
CA GLU A 198 4.48 9.35 -9.65
C GLU A 198 5.78 9.22 -10.44
N THR A 199 6.85 8.82 -9.77
CA THR A 199 8.21 8.90 -10.30
C THR A 199 9.09 7.82 -9.71
N ASP A 200 10.12 7.45 -10.45
CA ASP A 200 11.14 6.49 -10.02
C ASP A 200 12.28 7.14 -9.23
N TRP A 201 12.30 8.46 -9.00
CA TRP A 201 13.37 9.11 -8.23
C TRP A 201 13.21 8.93 -6.71
N ARG A 202 11.98 8.71 -6.23
CA ARG A 202 11.73 8.23 -4.86
C ARG A 202 11.74 6.73 -4.87
N GLN A 203 12.78 6.11 -4.30
CA GLN A 203 12.87 4.66 -4.19
C GLN A 203 13.05 4.24 -2.74
N GLY A 204 12.35 3.18 -2.39
CA GLY A 204 12.47 2.50 -1.12
C GLY A 204 12.94 1.06 -1.31
N THR A 205 13.22 0.39 -0.19
CA THR A 205 13.61 -1.02 -0.20
C THR A 205 13.06 -1.71 1.04
N GLY A 206 13.01 -3.04 0.99
CA GLY A 206 12.71 -3.87 2.14
C GLY A 206 11.25 -4.24 2.31
N LEU A 207 10.33 -3.74 1.47
CA LEU A 207 8.99 -4.35 1.33
C LEU A 207 9.14 -5.62 0.49
N CYS A 208 8.73 -6.75 1.05
CA CYS A 208 8.92 -8.09 0.50
C CYS A 208 7.63 -8.72 0.01
N TRP A 209 6.52 -8.37 0.64
CA TRP A 209 5.24 -8.96 0.30
C TRP A 209 4.11 -7.99 0.61
N VAL A 210 3.09 -7.99 -0.24
CA VAL A 210 1.83 -7.25 -0.07
C VAL A 210 0.67 -8.22 -0.27
N GLY A 211 -0.33 -8.11 0.60
CA GLY A 211 -1.65 -8.69 0.40
C GLY A 211 -2.71 -7.61 0.51
N LEU A 212 -3.70 -7.66 -0.36
CA LEU A 212 -4.84 -6.75 -0.37
C LEU A 212 -6.13 -7.57 -0.26
N SER A 213 -7.05 -7.08 0.56
CA SER A 213 -8.41 -7.59 0.64
C SER A 213 -9.39 -6.43 0.71
N TRP A 214 -10.39 -6.41 -0.16
CA TRP A 214 -11.54 -5.52 -0.02
C TRP A 214 -12.40 -6.02 1.14
N ARG A 215 -12.90 -5.10 1.97
CA ARG A 215 -13.80 -5.46 3.07
C ARG A 215 -15.25 -5.39 2.61
N ASP A 216 -15.96 -6.50 2.76
CA ASP A 216 -17.43 -6.57 2.59
C ASP A 216 -18.18 -5.76 3.67
N GLU A 217 -17.59 -5.63 4.88
CA GLU A 217 -18.18 -4.89 5.98
C GLU A 217 -17.75 -3.42 5.98
N ARG A 218 -18.76 -2.53 6.10
CA ARG A 218 -18.60 -1.07 6.12
C ARG A 218 -17.58 -0.64 7.18
N CYS A 219 -16.61 0.22 6.81
CA CYS A 219 -15.57 0.70 7.73
C CYS A 219 -16.08 1.52 8.94
N GLY A 220 -17.37 1.84 8.99
CA GLY A 220 -18.01 2.54 10.10
C GLY A 220 -18.33 1.66 11.31
N SER A 221 -18.50 0.35 11.15
CA SER A 221 -19.04 -0.56 12.18
C SER A 221 -17.99 -1.44 12.88
N VAL A 222 -16.77 -1.49 12.37
CA VAL A 222 -15.74 -2.39 12.91
C VAL A 222 -15.21 -1.87 14.25
N ASN A 223 -15.16 -2.73 15.25
CA ASN A 223 -14.54 -2.46 16.54
C ASN A 223 -13.04 -2.82 16.44
N TRP A 224 -12.28 -1.92 15.78
CA TRP A 224 -10.92 -2.13 15.25
C TRP A 224 -9.86 -2.64 16.23
N LEU A 225 -10.13 -2.60 17.54
CA LEU A 225 -9.24 -3.18 18.55
C LEU A 225 -9.38 -4.71 18.65
N LYS A 226 -10.52 -5.29 18.24
CA LYS A 226 -10.78 -6.73 18.32
C LYS A 226 -10.29 -7.53 17.10
N ASP A 227 -10.19 -6.91 15.92
CA ASP A 227 -9.71 -7.61 14.69
C ASP A 227 -8.17 -7.66 14.59
N LEU A 228 -7.47 -7.25 15.66
CA LEU A 228 -6.02 -7.12 15.70
C LEU A 228 -5.35 -8.00 16.76
N GLU A 229 -6.12 -8.71 17.58
CA GLU A 229 -5.63 -9.74 18.52
C GLU A 229 -5.54 -11.11 17.85
#